data_AF-A0A0D9Z2R5-F1
#
_entry.id   AF-A0A0D9Z2R5-F1
#
_cell.length_a   1.000
_cell.length_b   1.000
_cell.length_c   1.000
_cell.angle_alpha   90.00
_cell.angle_beta   90.00
_cell.angle_gamma   90.00
#
_symmetry.space_group_name_H-M   'P 1'
#
loop_
_entity.id
_entity.type
_entity.pdbx_description
1 polymer ?
#
loop_
_entity_poly.entity_id
_entity_poly.type
_entity_poly.pdbx_seq_one_letter_code
_entity_poly.pdbx_strand_id
1 'polypeptide(L)'
;MARSSPLFLLGAALAVVAAAAATEAAGWAPVADVQELVIQQVGRFAVLVYSLAHHTDLAYVGVARGVTEAAAGGAGGTNYRLAVAVTKPDGSAAQYECLVWGVPGSRLDTWKLRRFRRIQLP
;
A
#
# COMPACT_ATOMS: atom_id res chain seq x y z
N MET A 1 8.55 64.38 -25.54
CA MET A 1 7.81 64.62 -24.27
C MET A 1 6.44 63.97 -24.45
N ALA A 2 5.95 62.98 -23.71
CA ALA A 2 6.05 62.58 -22.30
C ALA A 2 5.95 61.03 -22.22
N ARG A 3 6.86 60.34 -21.53
CA ARG A 3 6.78 59.85 -20.13
C ARG A 3 5.71 58.78 -19.85
N SER A 4 6.19 57.53 -19.78
CA SER A 4 5.97 56.50 -18.73
C SER A 4 4.58 56.32 -18.09
N SER A 5 4.02 55.10 -18.17
CA SER A 5 4.09 54.11 -17.07
C SER A 5 3.34 52.79 -17.39
N PRO A 6 3.91 51.61 -17.05
CA PRO A 6 3.22 50.33 -17.14
C PRO A 6 2.55 49.99 -15.80
N LEU A 7 1.25 49.73 -15.80
CA LEU A 7 0.53 49.28 -14.60
C LEU A 7 -0.09 47.90 -14.87
N PHE A 8 0.56 46.91 -14.25
CA PHE A 8 -0.04 45.77 -13.57
C PHE A 8 -1.29 45.14 -14.19
N LEU A 9 -1.08 43.99 -14.84
CA LEU A 9 -2.05 42.88 -14.74
C LEU A 9 -1.28 41.59 -14.43
N LEU A 10 -1.13 41.35 -13.14
CA LEU A 10 -0.77 40.08 -12.54
C LEU A 10 -1.94 39.10 -12.83
N GLY A 11 -1.73 38.12 -13.71
CA GLY A 11 -2.80 37.23 -14.18
C GLY A 11 -2.44 35.76 -14.06
N ALA A 12 -2.82 35.16 -12.93
CA ALA A 12 -3.12 33.75 -12.66
C ALA A 12 -2.17 32.67 -13.25
N ALA A 13 -1.31 32.12 -12.39
CA ALA A 13 -0.70 30.81 -12.61
C ALA A 13 -1.77 29.70 -12.44
N LEU A 14 -2.17 29.06 -13.54
CA LEU A 14 -2.93 27.81 -13.50
C LEU A 14 -1.98 26.64 -13.19
N ALA A 15 -1.98 26.18 -11.94
CA ALA A 15 -1.41 24.89 -11.59
C ALA A 15 -2.46 23.80 -11.86
N VAL A 16 -2.40 23.15 -13.02
CA VAL A 16 -3.17 21.94 -13.30
C VAL A 16 -2.48 20.78 -12.58
N VAL A 17 -2.90 20.50 -11.35
CA VAL A 17 -2.56 19.24 -10.68
C VAL A 17 -3.45 18.16 -11.29
N ALA A 18 -2.93 17.48 -12.30
CA ALA A 18 -3.56 16.27 -12.83
C ALA A 18 -3.38 15.15 -11.79
N ALA A 19 -4.39 14.96 -10.93
CA ALA A 19 -4.54 13.75 -10.16
C ALA A 19 -4.61 12.58 -11.15
N ALA A 20 -3.57 11.74 -11.16
CA ALA A 20 -3.56 10.51 -11.93
C ALA A 20 -4.77 9.69 -11.48
N ALA A 21 -5.77 9.63 -12.35
CA ALA A 21 -6.99 8.86 -12.15
C ALA A 21 -6.58 7.40 -11.89
N ALA A 22 -6.72 7.00 -10.63
CA ALA A 22 -6.73 5.59 -10.26
C ALA A 22 -7.84 4.96 -11.10
N THR A 23 -7.45 4.13 -12.07
CA THR A 23 -8.39 3.20 -12.67
C THR A 23 -8.68 2.16 -11.59
N GLU A 24 -9.63 2.50 -10.72
CA GLU A 24 -10.12 1.61 -9.68
C GLU A 24 -10.82 0.45 -10.39
N ALA A 25 -10.13 -0.68 -10.50
CA ALA A 25 -10.78 -1.94 -10.81
C ALA A 25 -11.89 -2.13 -9.77
N ALA A 26 -13.14 -2.15 -10.23
CA ALA A 26 -14.34 -2.23 -9.38
C ALA A 26 -14.14 -3.27 -8.26
N GLY A 27 -13.98 -2.80 -7.02
CA GLY A 27 -13.77 -3.64 -5.83
C GLY A 27 -12.59 -3.23 -4.95
N TRP A 28 -11.48 -2.75 -5.52
CA TRP A 28 -10.29 -2.36 -4.76
C TRP A 28 -10.33 -0.89 -4.34
N ALA A 29 -10.33 -0.64 -3.04
CA ALA A 29 -10.23 0.69 -2.44
C ALA A 29 -8.83 0.94 -1.86
N PRO A 30 -8.28 2.16 -1.95
CA PRO A 30 -7.05 2.53 -1.27
C PRO A 30 -7.15 2.36 0.25
N VAL A 31 -6.07 1.90 0.88
CA VAL A 31 -5.92 1.95 2.34
C VAL A 31 -5.73 3.41 2.75
N ALA A 32 -6.66 3.94 3.55
CA ALA A 32 -6.66 5.34 3.98
C ALA A 32 -5.56 5.63 5.01
N ASP A 33 -5.36 4.73 5.97
CA ASP A 33 -4.29 4.83 6.97
C ASP A 33 -3.54 3.51 7.08
N VAL A 34 -2.27 3.52 6.67
CA VAL A 34 -1.42 2.34 6.77
C VAL A 34 -1.04 2.02 8.22
N GLN A 35 -1.21 2.95 9.14
CA GLN A 35 -0.92 2.77 10.57
C GLN A 35 -2.07 2.12 11.33
N GLU A 36 -3.22 1.91 10.68
CA GLU A 36 -4.31 1.16 11.26
C GLU A 36 -3.83 -0.23 11.70
N LEU A 37 -4.23 -0.63 12.91
CA LEU A 37 -3.73 -1.83 13.57
C LEU A 37 -3.90 -3.09 12.72
N VAL A 38 -5.05 -3.25 12.06
CA VAL A 38 -5.30 -4.41 11.19
C VAL A 38 -4.34 -4.43 10.00
N ILE A 39 -4.05 -3.29 9.38
CA ILE A 39 -3.16 -3.18 8.22
C ILE A 39 -1.72 -3.56 8.61
N GLN A 40 -1.25 -3.06 9.76
CA GLN A 40 0.06 -3.43 10.30
C GLN A 40 0.15 -4.91 10.67
N GLN A 41 -0.93 -5.49 11.22
CA GLN A 41 -1.00 -6.92 11.52
C GLN A 41 -0.95 -7.78 10.26
N VAL A 42 -1.68 -7.41 9.20
CA VAL A 42 -1.63 -8.10 7.91
C VAL A 42 -0.21 -8.05 7.33
N GLY A 43 0.45 -6.90 7.39
CA GLY A 43 1.83 -6.75 6.94
C GLY A 43 2.81 -7.67 7.68
N ARG A 44 2.74 -7.69 9.02
CA ARG A 44 3.57 -8.58 9.86
C ARG A 44 3.28 -10.05 9.59
N PHE A 45 2.01 -10.42 9.50
CA PHE A 45 1.59 -11.78 9.17
C PHE A 45 2.20 -12.24 7.84
N ALA A 46 2.13 -11.41 6.80
CA ALA A 46 2.68 -11.75 5.49
C ALA A 46 4.20 -11.99 5.53
N VAL A 47 4.95 -11.11 6.20
CA VAL A 47 6.42 -11.25 6.32
C VAL A 47 6.79 -12.48 7.13
N LEU A 48 6.11 -12.74 8.25
CA LEU A 48 6.36 -13.89 9.11
C LEU A 48 6.08 -15.21 8.39
N VAL A 49 4.93 -15.35 7.74
CA VAL A 49 4.56 -16.57 7.02
C VAL A 49 5.51 -16.83 5.86
N TYR A 50 5.86 -15.80 5.09
CA TYR A 50 6.82 -15.95 4.00
C TYR A 50 8.21 -16.36 4.53
N SER A 51 8.68 -15.71 5.58
CA SER A 51 9.99 -15.98 6.19
C SER A 51 10.10 -17.41 6.69
N LEU A 52 9.07 -17.91 7.35
CA LEU A 52 9.00 -19.30 7.80
C LEU A 52 8.95 -20.29 6.63
N ALA A 53 8.14 -20.01 5.60
CA ALA A 53 7.95 -20.92 4.46
C ALA A 53 9.18 -21.01 3.54
N HIS A 54 9.99 -19.95 3.47
CA HIS A 54 11.15 -19.85 2.58
C HIS A 54 12.50 -19.85 3.30
N HIS A 55 12.52 -20.03 4.62
CA HIS A 55 13.73 -20.00 5.44
C HIS A 55 14.56 -18.73 5.23
N THR A 56 13.89 -17.57 5.26
CA THR A 56 14.53 -16.25 5.15
C THR A 56 14.33 -15.44 6.42
N ASP A 57 15.28 -14.58 6.77
CA ASP A 57 15.17 -13.73 7.97
C ASP A 57 14.79 -12.29 7.62
N LEU A 58 13.62 -12.08 7.01
CA LEU A 58 13.14 -10.73 6.68
C LEU A 58 12.57 -10.05 7.94
N ALA A 59 13.12 -8.90 8.30
CA ALA A 59 12.61 -8.08 9.39
C ALA A 59 11.53 -7.11 8.89
N TYR A 60 10.32 -7.19 9.46
CA TYR A 60 9.22 -6.27 9.14
C TYR A 60 9.52 -4.84 9.59
N VAL A 61 9.37 -3.87 8.68
CA VAL A 61 9.52 -2.43 8.99
C VAL A 61 8.17 -1.73 9.03
N GLY A 62 7.30 -1.97 8.04
CA GLY A 62 6.01 -1.29 7.96
C GLY A 62 5.27 -1.56 6.65
N VAL A 63 4.05 -1.01 6.53
CA VAL A 63 3.30 -0.95 5.27
C VAL A 63 3.50 0.42 4.63
N ALA A 64 3.96 0.47 3.38
CA ALA A 64 4.20 1.72 2.66
C ALA A 64 2.95 2.24 1.95
N ARG A 65 2.13 1.34 1.43
CA ARG A 65 0.85 1.62 0.73
C ARG A 65 0.07 0.34 0.56
N GLY A 66 -1.22 0.44 0.25
CA GLY A 66 -2.01 -0.74 -0.06
C GLY A 66 -3.39 -0.42 -0.60
N VAL A 67 -4.07 -1.47 -1.03
CA VAL A 67 -5.48 -1.47 -1.39
C VAL A 67 -6.17 -2.66 -0.73
N THR A 68 -7.46 -2.53 -0.43
CA THR A 68 -8.31 -3.59 0.10
C THR A 68 -9.54 -3.79 -0.77
N GLU A 69 -10.10 -4.99 -0.76
CA GLU A 69 -11.42 -5.24 -1.34
C GLU A 69 -12.19 -6.21 -0.45
N ALA A 70 -13.52 -6.10 -0.46
CA ALA A 70 -14.37 -7.15 0.07
C ALA A 70 -14.17 -8.42 -0.78
N ALA A 71 -13.89 -9.55 -0.15
CA ALA A 71 -13.68 -10.79 -0.86
C ALA A 71 -15.01 -11.32 -1.42
N ALA A 72 -15.04 -11.69 -2.69
CA ALA A 72 -16.16 -12.40 -3.29
C ALA A 72 -16.39 -13.75 -2.60
N GLY A 73 -17.66 -14.13 -2.36
CA GLY A 73 -18.02 -15.48 -1.93
C GLY A 73 -18.71 -15.65 -0.58
N GLY A 74 -19.49 -14.67 -0.10
CA GLY A 74 -20.47 -14.84 1.00
C GLY A 74 -19.90 -15.02 2.42
N ALA A 75 -18.61 -15.36 2.58
CA ALA A 75 -17.96 -15.64 3.86
C ALA A 75 -17.39 -14.41 4.60
N GLY A 76 -17.70 -13.19 4.16
CA GLY A 76 -17.38 -11.95 4.91
C GLY A 76 -15.88 -11.64 5.11
N GLY A 77 -15.04 -11.91 4.10
CA GLY A 77 -13.60 -11.65 4.17
C GLY A 77 -13.14 -10.39 3.46
N THR A 78 -11.88 -10.02 3.68
CA THR A 78 -11.20 -8.89 3.05
C THR A 78 -9.92 -9.39 2.39
N ASN A 79 -9.70 -9.02 1.12
CA ASN A 79 -8.39 -9.16 0.50
C ASN A 79 -7.60 -7.87 0.78
N TYR A 80 -6.33 -8.04 1.15
CA TYR A 80 -5.37 -6.97 1.40
C TYR A 80 -4.23 -7.14 0.41
N ARG A 81 -4.02 -6.14 -0.44
CA ARG A 81 -2.84 -6.06 -1.30
C ARG A 81 -1.98 -4.90 -0.85
N LEU A 82 -0.89 -5.21 -0.15
CA LEU A 82 -0.05 -4.23 0.53
C LEU A 82 1.38 -4.26 -0.02
N ALA A 83 2.02 -3.09 -0.11
CA ALA A 83 3.46 -2.99 -0.27
C ALA A 83 4.10 -2.90 1.12
N VAL A 84 4.78 -3.97 1.55
CA VAL A 84 5.46 -4.07 2.84
C VAL A 84 6.94 -3.75 2.70
N ALA A 85 7.44 -2.89 3.58
CA ALA A 85 8.86 -2.60 3.71
C ALA A 85 9.49 -3.57 4.70
N VAL A 86 10.66 -4.09 4.34
CA VAL A 86 11.45 -5.01 5.16
C VAL A 86 12.93 -4.64 5.13
N THR A 87 13.65 -5.09 6.15
CA THR A 87 15.11 -5.12 6.18
C THR A 87 15.58 -6.58 6.04
N LYS A 88 16.58 -6.81 5.21
CA LYS A 88 17.21 -8.12 5.03
C LYS A 88 18.33 -8.34 6.06
N PRO A 89 18.85 -9.57 6.19
CA PRO A 89 19.95 -9.87 7.12
C PRO A 89 21.23 -9.06 6.86
N ASP A 90 21.47 -8.67 5.60
CA ASP A 90 22.59 -7.79 5.21
C ASP A 90 22.36 -6.31 5.53
N GLY A 91 21.26 -5.96 6.20
CA GLY A 91 20.86 -4.60 6.54
C GLY A 91 20.24 -3.83 5.38
N SER A 92 20.17 -4.40 4.17
CA SER A 92 19.58 -3.71 3.02
C SER A 92 18.05 -3.65 3.11
N ALA A 93 17.49 -2.53 2.67
CA ALA A 93 16.05 -2.34 2.59
C ALA A 93 15.47 -2.99 1.32
N ALA A 94 14.26 -3.54 1.43
CA ALA A 94 13.49 -4.02 0.30
C ALA A 94 11.99 -3.78 0.49
N GLN A 95 11.25 -3.75 -0.62
CA GLN A 95 9.80 -3.75 -0.60
C GLN A 95 9.25 -4.99 -1.29
N TYR A 96 8.16 -5.53 -0.75
CA TYR A 96 7.44 -6.67 -1.29
C TYR A 96 5.97 -6.34 -1.41
N GLU A 97 5.31 -6.81 -2.47
CA GLU A 97 3.86 -6.86 -2.54
C GLU A 97 3.39 -8.15 -1.88
N CYS A 98 2.50 -8.04 -0.91
CA CYS A 98 1.78 -9.17 -0.36
C CYS A 98 0.30 -9.12 -0.77
N LEU A 99 -0.29 -10.31 -0.96
CA LEU A 99 -1.74 -10.49 -1.08
C LEU A 99 -2.18 -11.44 0.03
N VAL A 100 -2.98 -10.93 0.96
CA VAL A 100 -3.52 -11.68 2.10
C VAL A 100 -5.03 -11.67 2.03
N TRP A 101 -5.65 -12.79 2.35
CA TRP A 101 -7.10 -12.85 2.63
C TRP A 101 -7.30 -13.13 4.12
N GLY A 102 -8.26 -12.44 4.73
CA GLY A 102 -8.61 -12.66 6.13
C GLY A 102 -9.96 -12.10 6.51
N VAL A 103 -10.48 -12.52 7.65
CA VAL A 103 -11.72 -12.01 8.24
C VAL A 103 -11.34 -11.24 9.51
N PRO A 104 -11.45 -9.89 9.52
CA PRO A 104 -11.15 -9.09 10.71
C PRO A 104 -11.92 -9.57 11.94
N GLY A 105 -11.23 -9.69 13.08
CA GLY A 105 -11.84 -10.14 14.35
C GLY A 105 -12.15 -11.64 14.45
N SER A 106 -11.94 -12.42 13.38
CA SER A 106 -12.08 -13.87 13.44
C SER A 106 -10.93 -14.52 14.19
N ARG A 107 -11.25 -15.48 15.07
CA ARG A 107 -10.29 -16.34 15.79
C ARG A 107 -10.01 -17.67 15.08
N LEU A 108 -10.68 -17.95 13.98
CA LEU A 108 -10.50 -19.17 13.18
C LEU A 108 -9.30 -19.01 12.23
N ASP A 109 -8.78 -20.13 11.69
CA ASP A 109 -7.69 -20.23 10.68
C ASP A 109 -8.05 -19.59 9.32
N THR A 110 -8.42 -18.32 9.38
CA THR A 110 -9.06 -17.55 8.31
C THR A 110 -8.07 -16.62 7.62
N TRP A 111 -6.84 -16.51 8.12
CA TRP A 111 -5.80 -15.70 7.51
C TRP A 111 -4.92 -16.53 6.58
N LYS A 112 -4.82 -16.12 5.31
CA LYS A 112 -4.07 -16.84 4.27
C LYS A 112 -3.19 -15.89 3.49
N LEU A 113 -1.88 -16.15 3.47
CA LEU A 113 -0.96 -15.51 2.54
C LEU A 113 -1.12 -16.16 1.17
N ARG A 114 -1.60 -15.41 0.18
CA ARG A 114 -1.86 -15.91 -1.19
C ARG A 114 -0.72 -15.58 -2.15
N ARG A 115 -0.03 -14.46 -1.94
CA ARG A 115 1.10 -14.02 -2.77
C ARG A 115 2.08 -13.20 -1.93
N PHE A 116 3.36 -13.37 -2.19
CA PHE A 116 4.42 -12.50 -1.68
C PHE A 116 5.51 -12.37 -2.74
N ARG A 117 5.74 -11.18 -3.29
CA ARG A 117 6.70 -10.96 -4.38
C ARG A 117 7.47 -9.67 -4.19
N ARG A 118 8.75 -9.67 -4.58
CA ARG A 118 9.59 -8.47 -4.50
C ARG A 118 9.05 -7.40 -5.45
N ILE A 119 9.00 -6.15 -4.99
CA ILE A 119 8.74 -4.99 -5.83
C ILE A 119 10.10 -4.52 -6.37
N GLN A 120 10.22 -4.45 -7.69
CA GLN A 120 11.34 -3.73 -8.31
C GLN A 120 11.15 -2.25 -8.00
N LEU A 121 12.03 -1.68 -7.19
CA LEU A 121 12.15 -0.22 -7.11
C LEU A 121 12.92 0.21 -8.38
N PRO A 122 12.49 1.29 -9.05
CA PRO A 122 13.18 1.82 -10.23
C PRO A 122 14.63 2.22 -9.92
#